data_AF-A0A285V8H0-F1
#
_entry.id   AF-A0A285V8H0-F1
#
_cell.length_a   1.000
_cell.length_b   1.000
_cell.length_c   1.000
_cell.angle_alpha   90.00
_cell.angle_beta   90.00
_cell.angle_gamma   90.00
#
_symmetry.space_group_name_H-M   'P 1'
#
loop_
_entity.id
_entity.type
_entity.pdbx_description
1 polymer ?
#
loop_
_entity_poly.entity_id
_entity_poly.type
_entity_poly.pdbx_seq_one_letter_code
_entity_poly.pdbx_strand_id
1 'polypeptide(L)'
;MTARHVTAARLHGSGSTSASKTTGDVRPGMSTWHVAIGSLVHQCAGALAEHRGEQSGVIAQRATEWVNSAARDTRVFGNLAKARAQITSLACAYLHRYAPDADADYLGAEIPFDGGRVDLVWSIPGLGVVIDELKTTAWVRLNVDASMLAQPQRYREFGVQKWGSGFAGVRFLPLRNPGEARFISADGEVHRLTDSPAATVRKDAA
;
A
#
# COMPACT_ATOMS: atom_id res chain seq x y z
N MET A 1 8.80 -22.62 -24.29
CA MET A 1 8.02 -21.75 -23.37
C MET A 1 8.43 -20.31 -23.62
N THR A 2 7.67 -19.61 -24.46
CA THR A 2 7.94 -18.24 -24.90
C THR A 2 7.27 -17.28 -23.92
N ALA A 3 8.07 -16.51 -23.17
CA ALA A 3 7.58 -15.47 -22.28
C ALA A 3 6.84 -14.41 -23.11
N ARG A 4 5.51 -14.35 -22.95
CA ARG A 4 4.70 -13.26 -23.51
C ARG A 4 5.03 -11.99 -22.74
N HIS A 5 5.76 -11.07 -23.38
CA HIS A 5 5.84 -9.68 -22.94
C HIS A 5 4.42 -9.11 -22.94
N VAL A 6 3.84 -8.94 -21.76
CA VAL A 6 2.65 -8.12 -21.59
C VAL A 6 3.15 -6.67 -21.53
N THR A 7 3.04 -5.97 -22.65
CA THR A 7 3.24 -4.53 -22.70
C THR A 7 2.14 -3.89 -21.86
N ALA A 8 2.50 -3.34 -20.69
CA ALA A 8 1.60 -2.51 -19.90
C ALA A 8 1.06 -1.39 -20.80
N ALA A 9 -0.23 -1.45 -21.11
CA ALA A 9 -0.91 -0.40 -21.84
C ALA A 9 -0.79 0.89 -21.01
N ARG A 10 -0.02 1.86 -21.53
CA ARG A 10 -0.07 3.25 -21.05
C ARG A 10 -1.49 3.74 -21.18
N LEU A 11 -2.22 3.80 -20.08
CA LEU A 11 -3.46 4.54 -19.96
C LEU A 11 -3.12 6.04 -20.07
N HIS A 12 -3.07 6.54 -21.31
CA HIS A 12 -3.09 7.97 -21.58
C HIS A 12 -4.53 8.49 -21.37
N GLY A 13 -4.84 8.85 -20.12
CA GLY A 13 -6.01 9.65 -19.79
C GLY A 13 -5.62 11.12 -19.61
N SER A 14 -5.62 11.89 -20.71
CA SER A 14 -5.61 13.35 -20.66
C SER A 14 -6.98 13.85 -20.22
N GLY A 15 -7.07 14.39 -19.01
CA GLY A 15 -8.32 14.94 -18.47
C GLY A 15 -8.09 15.53 -17.09
N SER A 16 -7.28 16.59 -17.03
CA SER A 16 -7.15 17.43 -15.82
C SER A 16 -8.47 18.16 -15.58
N THR A 17 -9.40 17.50 -14.90
CA THR A 17 -10.45 18.19 -14.16
C THR A 17 -9.89 18.48 -12.77
N SER A 18 -9.63 19.75 -12.51
CA SER A 18 -9.21 20.24 -11.21
C SER A 18 -10.42 20.14 -10.27
N ALA A 19 -10.61 18.95 -9.69
CA ALA A 19 -11.49 18.79 -8.53
C ALA A 19 -10.79 19.49 -7.36
N SER A 20 -11.31 20.68 -7.04
CA SER A 20 -11.02 21.37 -5.79
C SER A 20 -11.10 20.36 -4.65
N LYS A 21 -9.96 20.13 -3.98
CA LYS A 21 -9.90 19.34 -2.76
C LYS A 21 -10.84 19.97 -1.75
N THR A 22 -12.02 19.39 -1.57
CA THR A 22 -12.64 19.42 -0.25
C THR A 22 -11.63 18.79 0.69
N THR A 23 -11.16 19.59 1.65
CA THR A 23 -10.38 19.17 2.81
C THR A 23 -11.21 18.18 3.62
N GLY A 24 -11.28 16.93 3.14
CA GLY A 24 -11.89 15.82 3.85
C GLY A 24 -11.10 15.56 5.12
N ASP A 25 -11.70 15.91 6.25
CA ASP A 25 -11.40 15.47 7.61
C ASP A 25 -9.94 15.05 7.87
N VAL A 26 -9.07 16.04 8.00
CA VAL A 26 -7.92 15.84 8.88
C VAL A 26 -8.51 15.63 10.27
N ARG A 27 -8.50 14.39 10.77
CA ARG A 27 -8.93 14.09 12.15
C ARG A 27 -8.32 15.15 13.08
N PRO A 28 -9.10 15.80 13.95
CA PRO A 28 -8.58 16.80 14.87
C PRO A 28 -7.33 16.27 15.58
N GLY A 29 -6.17 16.90 15.35
CA GLY A 29 -4.89 16.53 15.96
C GLY A 29 -3.92 15.70 15.09
N MET A 30 -4.29 15.25 13.89
CA MET A 30 -3.31 14.62 13.00
C MET A 30 -2.49 15.68 12.26
N SER A 31 -1.20 15.79 12.57
CA SER A 31 -0.33 16.75 11.89
C SER A 31 -0.19 16.43 10.39
N THR A 32 -0.19 17.46 9.55
CA THR A 32 0.06 17.39 8.09
C THR A 32 1.31 16.58 7.74
N TRP A 33 2.27 16.56 8.66
CA TRP A 33 3.49 15.76 8.63
C TRP A 33 3.24 14.25 8.50
N HIS A 34 2.33 13.67 9.29
CA HIS A 34 2.05 12.24 9.27
C HIS A 34 1.43 11.80 7.94
N VAL A 35 0.52 12.61 7.41
CA VAL A 35 -0.12 12.36 6.11
C VAL A 35 0.91 12.41 4.99
N ALA A 36 1.81 13.40 5.00
CA ALA A 36 2.87 13.52 4.01
C ALA A 36 3.85 12.33 4.04
N ILE A 37 4.25 11.88 5.23
CA ILE A 37 5.10 10.69 5.38
C ILE A 37 4.39 9.44 4.87
N GLY A 38 3.12 9.23 5.22
CA GLY A 38 2.34 8.08 4.73
C GLY A 38 2.33 8.01 3.20
N SER A 39 1.90 9.10 2.55
CA SER A 39 1.86 9.15 1.08
C SER A 39 3.23 8.90 0.44
N LEU A 40 4.32 9.46 0.99
CA LEU A 40 5.67 9.20 0.48
C LEU A 40 6.15 7.77 0.70
N VAL A 41 5.72 7.09 1.77
CA VAL A 41 5.98 5.66 1.96
C VAL A 41 5.29 4.85 0.86
N HIS A 42 4.03 5.14 0.53
CA HIS A 42 3.29 4.41 -0.51
C HIS A 42 3.93 4.60 -1.88
N GLN A 43 4.28 5.85 -2.22
CA GLN A 43 4.93 6.18 -3.49
C GLN A 43 6.32 5.54 -3.60
N CYS A 44 7.11 5.57 -2.53
CA CYS A 44 8.44 4.94 -2.50
C CYS A 44 8.32 3.42 -2.67
N ALA A 45 7.41 2.78 -1.93
CA ALA A 45 7.16 1.35 -2.05
C ALA A 45 6.67 0.97 -3.46
N GLY A 46 5.77 1.76 -4.03
CA GLY A 46 5.27 1.56 -5.39
C GLY A 46 6.34 1.71 -6.46
N ALA A 47 7.18 2.75 -6.36
CA ALA A 47 8.29 2.98 -7.29
C ALA A 47 9.36 1.87 -7.25
N LEU A 48 9.42 1.11 -6.16
CA LEU A 48 10.35 0.01 -5.98
C LEU A 48 9.68 -1.38 -6.06
N ALA A 49 8.42 -1.45 -6.47
CA ALA A 49 7.65 -2.68 -6.54
C ALA A 49 8.31 -3.76 -7.44
N GLU A 50 8.96 -3.36 -8.52
CA GLU A 50 9.69 -4.28 -9.43
C GLU A 50 11.00 -4.82 -8.82
N HIS A 51 11.51 -4.16 -7.78
CA HIS A 51 12.74 -4.54 -7.07
C HIS A 51 12.46 -5.38 -5.81
N ARG A 52 11.20 -5.78 -5.59
CA ARG A 52 10.85 -6.67 -4.48
C ARG A 52 11.59 -8.01 -4.64
N GLY A 53 12.12 -8.54 -3.54
CA GLY A 53 12.97 -9.73 -3.54
C GLY A 53 14.47 -9.48 -3.77
N GLU A 54 14.88 -8.25 -4.11
CA GLU A 54 16.30 -7.87 -4.07
C GLU A 54 16.85 -7.90 -2.63
N GLN A 55 18.18 -7.97 -2.52
CA GLN A 55 18.87 -7.89 -1.23
C GLN A 55 18.54 -6.59 -0.50
N SER A 56 18.42 -6.65 0.84
CA SER A 56 17.99 -5.51 1.64
C SER A 56 18.87 -4.27 1.52
N GLY A 57 20.18 -4.44 1.34
CA GLY A 57 21.09 -3.31 1.10
C GLY A 57 20.79 -2.57 -0.20
N VAL A 58 20.42 -3.30 -1.26
CA VAL A 58 20.09 -2.72 -2.57
C VAL A 58 18.77 -1.96 -2.50
N ILE A 59 17.73 -2.56 -1.90
CA ILE A 59 16.44 -1.89 -1.71
C ILE A 59 16.60 -0.62 -0.87
N ALA A 60 17.38 -0.68 0.22
CA ALA A 60 17.62 0.49 1.08
C ALA A 60 18.36 1.62 0.36
N GLN A 61 19.34 1.29 -0.49
CA GLN A 61 20.03 2.26 -1.33
C GLN A 61 19.05 2.94 -2.30
N ARG A 62 18.29 2.17 -3.08
CA ARG A 62 17.31 2.70 -4.04
C ARG A 62 16.23 3.55 -3.37
N ALA A 63 15.73 3.12 -2.21
CA ALA A 63 14.77 3.88 -1.43
C ALA A 63 15.36 5.22 -0.96
N THR A 64 16.62 5.22 -0.53
CA THR A 64 17.31 6.46 -0.13
C THR A 64 17.47 7.43 -1.32
N GLU A 65 17.88 6.93 -2.48
CA GLU A 65 18.00 7.72 -3.72
C GLU A 65 16.65 8.31 -4.13
N TRP A 66 15.59 7.49 -4.14
CA TRP A 66 14.23 7.92 -4.45
C TRP A 66 13.75 9.00 -3.46
N VAL A 67 13.89 8.75 -2.15
CA VAL A 67 13.45 9.67 -1.10
C VAL A 67 14.20 10.99 -1.12
N ASN A 68 15.51 10.98 -1.41
CA ASN A 68 16.28 12.21 -1.61
C ASN A 68 15.75 13.04 -2.79
N SER A 69 15.26 12.36 -3.83
CA SER A 69 14.66 13.01 -5.00
C SER A 69 13.24 13.53 -4.76
N ALA A 70 12.42 12.84 -3.96
CA ALA A 70 11.01 13.14 -3.75
C ALA A 70 10.75 14.05 -2.54
N ALA A 71 11.41 13.81 -1.41
CA ALA A 71 11.24 14.58 -0.18
C ALA A 71 12.19 15.78 -0.16
N ARG A 72 11.79 16.89 -0.80
CA ARG A 72 12.62 18.11 -0.89
C ARG A 72 12.16 19.25 0.03
N ASP A 73 10.92 19.25 0.50
CA ASP A 73 10.34 20.41 1.20
C ASP A 73 10.52 20.34 2.72
N THR A 74 11.48 21.10 3.25
CA THR A 74 11.73 21.20 4.69
C THR A 74 10.56 21.81 5.48
N ARG A 75 9.70 22.63 4.85
CA ARG A 75 8.55 23.27 5.51
C ARG A 75 7.49 22.27 5.93
N VAL A 76 7.36 21.17 5.19
CA VAL A 76 6.41 20.09 5.49
C VAL A 76 6.97 19.16 6.58
N PHE A 77 8.29 18.91 6.57
CA PHE A 77 8.88 17.85 7.40
C PHE A 77 9.54 18.32 8.70
N GLY A 78 9.88 19.61 8.82
CA GLY A 78 10.65 20.16 9.95
C GLY A 78 12.08 19.59 9.96
N ASN A 79 12.24 18.36 10.45
CA ASN A 79 13.48 17.60 10.37
C ASN A 79 13.46 16.66 9.16
N LEU A 80 13.97 17.16 8.03
CA LEU A 80 13.97 16.43 6.77
C LEU A 80 14.78 15.13 6.83
N ALA A 81 15.94 15.12 7.48
CA ALA A 81 16.77 13.92 7.61
C ALA A 81 16.01 12.79 8.35
N LYS A 82 15.33 13.13 9.44
CA LYS A 82 14.48 12.18 10.18
C LYS A 82 13.31 11.67 9.32
N ALA A 83 12.63 12.55 8.59
CA ALA A 83 11.53 12.17 7.72
C ALA A 83 12.01 11.20 6.62
N ARG A 84 13.15 11.49 5.98
CA ARG A 84 13.73 10.63 4.95
C ARG A 84 14.08 9.25 5.50
N ALA A 85 14.79 9.18 6.63
CA ALA A 85 15.12 7.92 7.28
C ALA A 85 13.87 7.10 7.62
N GLN A 86 12.81 7.76 8.09
CA GLN A 86 11.54 7.12 8.40
C GLN A 86 10.84 6.58 7.14
N ILE A 87 10.79 7.36 6.05
CA ILE A 87 10.18 6.92 4.79
C ILE A 87 10.93 5.71 4.22
N THR A 88 12.26 5.79 4.12
CA THR A 88 13.12 4.70 3.65
C THR A 88 12.90 3.44 4.48
N SER A 89 12.97 3.55 5.82
CA SER A 89 12.82 2.39 6.71
C SER A 89 11.47 1.71 6.56
N LEU A 90 10.39 2.48 6.46
CA LEU A 90 9.03 1.94 6.33
C LEU A 90 8.79 1.32 4.95
N ALA A 91 9.25 1.95 3.87
CA ALA A 91 9.15 1.39 2.52
C ALA A 91 9.92 0.06 2.41
N CYS A 92 11.15 0.00 2.93
CA CYS A 92 11.91 -1.26 2.99
C CYS A 92 11.21 -2.32 3.83
N ALA A 93 10.62 -1.94 4.98
CA ALA A 93 9.88 -2.89 5.81
C ALA A 93 8.69 -3.51 5.07
N TYR A 94 7.97 -2.71 4.28
CA TYR A 94 6.89 -3.20 3.43
C TYR A 94 7.43 -4.15 2.33
N LEU A 95 8.45 -3.73 1.57
CA LEU A 95 8.99 -4.50 0.45
C LEU A 95 9.55 -5.86 0.87
N HIS A 96 10.13 -5.94 2.07
CA HIS A 96 10.67 -7.21 2.58
C HIS A 96 9.64 -8.12 3.23
N ARG A 97 8.61 -7.55 3.86
CA ARG A 97 7.68 -8.34 4.68
C ARG A 97 6.38 -8.66 3.96
N TYR A 98 5.88 -7.74 3.15
CA TYR A 98 4.49 -7.77 2.68
C TYR A 98 4.30 -7.71 1.18
N ALA A 99 5.26 -7.15 0.44
CA ALA A 99 5.18 -7.14 -1.01
C ALA A 99 4.99 -8.58 -1.51
N PRO A 100 4.03 -8.84 -2.43
CA PRO A 100 3.84 -10.17 -2.98
C PRO A 100 5.07 -10.67 -3.72
N ASP A 101 5.13 -11.98 -4.00
CA ASP A 101 6.26 -12.59 -4.70
C ASP A 101 6.43 -12.06 -6.15
N ALA A 102 7.53 -12.46 -6.80
CA ALA A 102 7.93 -11.98 -8.12
C ALA A 102 6.93 -12.30 -9.25
N ASP A 103 6.03 -13.26 -9.04
CA ASP A 103 4.97 -13.63 -9.99
C ASP A 103 3.72 -12.74 -9.92
N ALA A 104 3.60 -11.89 -8.90
CA ALA A 104 2.52 -10.90 -8.83
C ALA A 104 2.74 -9.70 -9.76
N ASP A 105 1.66 -9.17 -10.31
CA ASP A 105 1.72 -7.93 -11.09
C ASP A 105 1.41 -6.73 -10.19
N TYR A 106 2.27 -5.72 -10.23
CA TYR A 106 2.01 -4.44 -9.58
C TYR A 106 1.08 -3.60 -10.45
N LEU A 107 -0.07 -3.18 -9.91
CA LEU A 107 -1.09 -2.44 -10.66
C LEU A 107 -1.05 -0.93 -10.41
N GLY A 108 -0.35 -0.48 -9.36
CA GLY A 108 -0.15 0.93 -9.06
C GLY A 108 -0.18 1.24 -7.57
N ALA A 109 0.18 2.48 -7.24
CA ALA A 109 0.08 3.04 -5.90
C ALA A 109 -0.73 4.31 -5.98
N GLU A 110 -1.35 4.66 -4.86
CA GLU A 110 -2.05 5.92 -4.71
C GLU A 110 -3.16 6.03 -5.80
N ILE A 111 -3.91 4.94 -6.02
CA ILE A 111 -4.96 4.87 -7.06
C ILE A 111 -6.21 5.59 -6.56
N PRO A 112 -6.66 6.67 -7.24
CA PRO A 112 -7.80 7.47 -6.78
C PRO A 112 -9.13 6.73 -6.96
N PHE A 113 -10.09 7.00 -6.07
CA PHE A 113 -11.48 6.58 -6.18
C PHE A 113 -12.42 7.58 -5.51
N ASP A 114 -13.73 7.40 -5.68
CA ASP A 114 -14.72 8.26 -5.01
C ASP A 114 -14.69 7.99 -3.49
N GLY A 115 -14.23 8.97 -2.72
CA GLY A 115 -14.03 8.83 -1.27
C GLY A 115 -12.57 8.63 -0.82
N GLY A 116 -11.60 8.63 -1.74
CA GLY A 116 -10.19 8.71 -1.37
C GLY A 116 -9.23 8.10 -2.38
N ARG A 117 -8.26 7.34 -1.85
CA ARG A 117 -7.19 6.75 -2.63
C ARG A 117 -6.66 5.51 -1.93
N VAL A 118 -6.45 4.43 -2.68
CA VAL A 118 -5.87 3.19 -2.13
C VAL A 118 -4.35 3.22 -2.22
N ASP A 119 -3.66 2.63 -1.23
CA ASP A 119 -2.21 2.84 -1.10
C ASP A 119 -1.42 2.07 -2.17
N LEU A 120 -1.58 0.74 -2.27
CA LEU A 120 -1.00 -0.08 -3.33
C LEU A 120 -1.98 -1.14 -3.81
N VAL A 121 -1.85 -1.56 -5.07
CA VAL A 121 -2.69 -2.59 -5.68
C VAL A 121 -1.84 -3.60 -6.43
N TRP A 122 -2.15 -4.89 -6.23
CA TRP A 122 -1.47 -6.02 -6.85
C TRP A 122 -2.46 -6.99 -7.45
N SER A 123 -2.07 -7.68 -8.53
CA SER A 123 -2.71 -8.90 -9.01
C SER A 123 -1.83 -10.08 -8.66
N ILE A 124 -2.33 -11.02 -7.84
CA ILE A 124 -1.57 -12.16 -7.35
C ILE A 124 -2.10 -13.44 -8.02
N PRO A 125 -1.26 -14.20 -8.74
CA PRO A 125 -1.66 -15.46 -9.36
C PRO A 125 -2.32 -16.42 -8.36
N GLY A 126 -3.50 -16.93 -8.73
CA GLY A 126 -4.29 -17.86 -7.91
C GLY A 126 -5.10 -17.22 -6.79
N LEU A 127 -4.85 -15.95 -6.44
CA LEU A 127 -5.61 -15.23 -5.41
C LEU A 127 -6.53 -14.16 -6.02
N GLY A 128 -6.03 -13.37 -6.98
CA GLY A 128 -6.75 -12.25 -7.57
C GLY A 128 -6.16 -10.90 -7.17
N VAL A 129 -6.96 -9.83 -7.29
CA VAL A 129 -6.53 -8.46 -7.02
C VAL A 129 -6.63 -8.15 -5.52
N VAL A 130 -5.54 -7.69 -4.93
CA VAL A 130 -5.50 -7.21 -3.54
C VAL A 130 -5.16 -5.73 -3.48
N ILE A 131 -5.78 -5.03 -2.53
CA ILE A 131 -5.38 -3.69 -2.12
C ILE A 131 -4.57 -3.81 -0.83
N ASP A 132 -3.43 -3.13 -0.76
CA ASP A 132 -2.71 -2.94 0.48
C ASP A 132 -3.05 -1.60 1.10
N GLU A 133 -3.34 -1.60 2.39
CA GLU A 133 -3.53 -0.43 3.23
C GLU A 133 -2.39 -0.38 4.25
N LEU A 134 -1.44 0.53 4.06
CA LEU A 134 -0.22 0.63 4.85
C LEU A 134 -0.44 1.58 6.03
N LYS A 135 -0.13 1.10 7.25
CA LYS A 135 -0.13 1.95 8.44
C LYS A 135 1.29 2.21 8.94
N THR A 136 1.69 3.47 8.92
CA THR A 136 3.03 3.94 9.29
C THR A 136 3.19 4.24 10.79
N THR A 137 2.08 4.38 11.51
CA THR A 137 2.03 4.67 12.95
C THR A 137 2.19 3.41 13.80
N ALA A 138 2.86 3.51 14.95
CA ALA A 138 3.10 2.38 15.86
C ALA A 138 1.87 1.95 16.68
N TRP A 139 0.88 2.84 16.84
CA TRP A 139 -0.25 2.65 17.77
C TRP A 139 -1.44 1.89 17.17
N VAL A 140 -1.23 1.13 16.10
CA VAL A 140 -2.30 0.36 15.49
C VAL A 140 -2.57 -0.88 16.35
N ARG A 141 -3.78 -0.95 16.90
CA ARG A 141 -4.31 -2.08 17.67
C ARG A 141 -5.75 -2.31 17.24
N LEU A 142 -5.95 -3.22 16.27
CA LEU A 142 -7.28 -3.44 15.70
C LEU A 142 -8.28 -4.01 16.70
N ASN A 143 -7.80 -4.81 17.66
CA ASN A 143 -8.66 -5.37 18.70
C ASN A 143 -9.18 -4.31 19.69
N VAL A 144 -8.70 -3.07 19.60
CA VAL A 144 -9.05 -1.97 20.51
C VAL A 144 -9.90 -0.90 19.82
N ASP A 145 -9.75 -0.72 18.50
CA ASP A 145 -10.42 0.34 17.76
C ASP A 145 -11.02 -0.17 16.44
N ALA A 146 -12.29 -0.57 16.49
CA ALA A 146 -13.05 -1.01 15.32
C ALA A 146 -13.16 0.08 14.23
N SER A 147 -12.98 1.36 14.57
CA SER A 147 -13.00 2.46 13.58
C SER A 147 -11.82 2.38 12.61
N MET A 148 -10.73 1.68 12.98
CA MET A 148 -9.59 1.44 12.10
C MET A 148 -9.93 0.52 10.91
N LEU A 149 -11.03 -0.23 10.98
CA LEU A 149 -11.51 -1.06 9.87
C LEU A 149 -12.41 -0.29 8.90
N ALA A 150 -12.97 0.87 9.28
CA ALA A 150 -13.88 1.62 8.42
C ALA A 150 -13.24 2.04 7.10
N GLN A 151 -11.95 2.39 7.10
CA GLN A 151 -11.23 2.74 5.87
C GLN A 151 -10.98 1.52 4.96
N PRO A 152 -10.41 0.41 5.45
CA PRO A 152 -10.33 -0.83 4.67
C PRO A 152 -11.68 -1.32 4.12
N GLN A 153 -12.80 -1.13 4.84
CA GLN A 153 -14.12 -1.53 4.33
C GLN A 153 -14.55 -0.70 3.11
N ARG A 154 -14.29 0.61 3.10
CA ARG A 154 -14.52 1.44 1.90
C ARG A 154 -13.66 0.98 0.73
N TYR A 155 -12.44 0.51 1.01
CA TYR A 155 -11.53 0.04 -0.04
C TYR A 155 -11.98 -1.32 -0.59
N ARG A 156 -12.54 -2.18 0.27
CA ARG A 156 -13.19 -3.42 -0.14
C ARG A 156 -14.36 -3.12 -1.09
N GLU A 157 -15.24 -2.21 -0.71
CA GLU A 157 -16.39 -1.81 -1.56
C GLU A 157 -15.92 -1.28 -2.92
N PHE A 158 -14.93 -0.39 -2.92
CA PHE A 158 -14.28 0.08 -4.15
C PHE A 158 -13.69 -1.09 -4.97
N GLY A 159 -13.01 -2.03 -4.32
CA GLY A 159 -12.40 -3.18 -4.97
C GLY A 159 -13.42 -4.11 -5.62
N VAL A 160 -14.50 -4.43 -4.92
CA VAL A 160 -15.62 -5.23 -5.44
C VAL A 160 -16.26 -4.52 -6.63
N GLN A 161 -16.48 -3.21 -6.57
CA GLN A 161 -17.03 -2.46 -7.69
C GLN A 161 -16.09 -2.45 -8.91
N LYS A 162 -14.77 -2.30 -8.68
CA LYS A 162 -13.79 -2.12 -9.75
C LYS A 162 -13.36 -3.42 -10.43
N TRP A 163 -13.20 -4.50 -9.67
CA TRP A 163 -12.68 -5.78 -10.18
C TRP A 163 -13.66 -6.95 -10.06
N GLY A 164 -14.84 -6.76 -9.45
CA GLY A 164 -15.87 -7.78 -9.34
C GLY A 164 -15.36 -9.05 -8.66
N SER A 165 -15.62 -10.20 -9.27
CA SER A 165 -15.15 -11.51 -8.80
C SER A 165 -13.64 -11.69 -8.86
N GLY A 166 -12.90 -10.81 -9.54
CA GLY A 166 -11.44 -10.81 -9.56
C GLY A 166 -10.82 -10.13 -8.34
N PHE A 167 -11.61 -9.45 -7.50
CA PHE A 167 -11.14 -8.84 -6.27
C PHE A 167 -11.05 -9.88 -5.15
N ALA A 168 -9.87 -10.01 -4.56
CA ALA A 168 -9.65 -10.92 -3.44
C ALA A 168 -9.92 -10.26 -2.09
N GLY A 169 -9.48 -9.00 -1.90
CA GLY A 169 -9.65 -8.30 -0.64
C GLY A 169 -8.64 -7.19 -0.37
N VAL A 170 -8.63 -6.74 0.88
CA VAL A 170 -7.75 -5.69 1.39
C VAL A 170 -6.81 -6.26 2.45
N ARG A 171 -5.50 -6.09 2.27
CA ARG A 171 -4.51 -6.36 3.31
C ARG A 171 -4.28 -5.10 4.14
N PHE A 172 -4.67 -5.12 5.40
CA PHE A 172 -4.36 -4.07 6.36
C PHE A 172 -2.99 -4.36 6.99
N LEU A 173 -2.01 -3.48 6.76
CA LEU A 173 -0.59 -3.74 6.99
C LEU A 173 0.06 -2.69 7.91
N PRO A 174 0.03 -2.90 9.24
CA PRO A 174 0.80 -2.08 10.17
C PRO A 174 2.29 -2.40 10.05
N LEU A 175 3.05 -1.47 9.49
CA LEU A 175 4.47 -1.68 9.19
C LEU A 175 5.32 -1.82 10.47
N ARG A 176 4.90 -1.15 11.54
CA ARG A 176 5.58 -1.17 12.85
C ARG A 176 5.02 -2.21 13.82
N ASN A 177 3.88 -2.83 13.52
CA ASN A 177 3.25 -3.82 14.39
C ASN A 177 2.68 -4.99 13.56
N PRO A 178 3.55 -5.86 13.00
CA PRO A 178 3.13 -6.88 12.05
C PRO A 178 2.14 -7.90 12.60
N GLY A 179 2.12 -8.13 13.92
CA GLY A 179 1.15 -9.02 14.55
C GLY A 179 -0.31 -8.56 14.38
N GLU A 180 -0.52 -7.28 14.05
CA GLU A 180 -1.84 -6.69 13.79
C GLU A 180 -2.24 -6.70 12.31
N ALA A 181 -1.44 -7.32 11.44
CA ALA A 181 -1.80 -7.45 10.03
C ALA A 181 -3.08 -8.30 9.89
N ARG A 182 -3.98 -7.85 9.00
CA ARG A 182 -5.24 -8.53 8.69
C ARG A 182 -5.48 -8.56 7.18
N PHE A 183 -6.22 -9.56 6.74
CA PHE A 183 -6.80 -9.63 5.41
C PHE A 183 -8.32 -9.53 5.55
N ILE A 184 -8.92 -8.64 4.78
CA ILE A 184 -10.36 -8.45 4.72
C ILE A 184 -10.77 -8.90 3.32
N SER A 185 -11.38 -10.06 3.21
CA SER A 185 -11.79 -10.62 1.93
C SER A 185 -12.90 -9.82 1.27
N ALA A 186 -13.17 -10.11 0.00
CA ALA A 186 -14.20 -9.43 -0.79
C ALA A 186 -15.62 -9.54 -0.19
N ASP A 187 -15.93 -10.62 0.51
CA ASP A 187 -17.18 -10.84 1.26
C ASP A 187 -17.20 -10.13 2.63
N GLY A 188 -16.06 -9.59 3.07
CA GLY A 188 -15.92 -8.84 4.31
C GLY A 188 -15.43 -9.66 5.51
N GLU A 189 -15.13 -10.95 5.34
CA GLU A 189 -14.52 -11.75 6.39
C GLU A 189 -13.12 -11.24 6.75
N VAL A 190 -12.77 -11.31 8.03
CA VAL A 190 -11.52 -10.73 8.55
C VAL A 190 -10.62 -11.84 9.10
N HIS A 191 -9.50 -12.05 8.42
CA HIS A 191 -8.50 -13.05 8.76
C HIS A 191 -7.21 -12.41 9.26
N ARG A 192 -6.50 -13.09 10.15
CA ARG A 192 -5.13 -12.70 10.51
C ARG A 192 -4.17 -13.08 9.38
N LEU A 193 -3.31 -12.15 8.99
CA LEU A 193 -2.18 -12.48 8.10
C LEU A 193 -1.04 -13.04 8.97
N THR A 194 -0.73 -14.33 8.84
CA THR A 194 0.40 -14.95 9.54
C THR A 194 1.65 -14.94 8.65
N ASP A 195 2.60 -14.06 8.99
CA ASP A 195 4.04 -13.98 8.65
C ASP A 195 4.54 -14.14 7.19
N SER A 196 3.70 -14.45 6.21
CA SER A 196 3.98 -14.18 4.79
C SER A 196 2.68 -14.11 3.99
N PRO A 197 2.32 -12.94 3.44
CA PRO A 197 1.07 -12.81 2.68
C PRO A 197 0.99 -13.67 1.42
N ALA A 198 2.12 -14.15 0.89
CA ALA A 198 2.13 -15.09 -0.23
C ALA A 198 1.94 -16.55 0.23
N ALA A 199 2.23 -16.87 1.49
CA ALA A 199 2.12 -18.23 2.02
C ALA A 199 0.71 -18.59 2.49
N THR A 200 -0.12 -17.63 2.92
CA THR A 200 -1.36 -17.92 3.66
C THR A 200 -2.65 -17.96 2.83
N VAL A 201 -2.62 -17.89 1.49
CA VAL A 201 -3.86 -18.07 0.69
C VAL A 201 -3.75 -19.19 -0.36
N ARG A 202 -2.79 -20.10 -0.21
CA ARG A 202 -2.66 -21.30 -1.06
C ARG A 202 -3.36 -22.56 -0.53
N LYS A 203 -4.10 -22.48 0.58
CA LYS A 203 -4.86 -23.60 1.18
C LYS A 203 -6.12 -22.98 1.78
N ASP A 204 -7.31 -23.11 1.18
CA ASP A 204 -8.19 -24.28 1.34
C ASP A 204 -9.22 -24.41 0.20
N ALA A 205 -8.80 -24.32 -1.06
CA ALA A 205 -9.61 -24.81 -2.19
C ALA A 205 -9.37 -26.31 -2.38
N ALA A 206 -9.96 -27.11 -1.50
CA ALA A 206 -10.10 -28.57 -1.65
C ALA A 206 -11.59 -28.92 -1.65
#